data_AF-A0A662FB19-F1
#
_entry.id   AF-A0A662FB19-F1
#
_cell.length_a   1.000
_cell.length_b   1.000
_cell.length_c   1.000
_cell.angle_alpha   90.00
_cell.angle_beta   90.00
_cell.angle_gamma   90.00
#
_symmetry.space_group_name_H-M   'P 1'
#
loop_
_entity.id
_entity.type
_entity.pdbx_description
1 polymer ?
#
loop_
_entity_poly.entity_id
_entity_poly.type
_entity_poly.pdbx_seq_one_letter_code
_entity_poly.pdbx_strand_id
1 'polypeptide(L)'
;MVMFIRVGLLLHTMNNDSLVDLIESETNYLRARSKRSKRVLEAMRKVDRGAFLPDVPVECFFFEPNIVKKLRDQLLSGSTTNSKESTEEQLVNLATGAVKLLINARTLTVSLRALAYNNIPLPIGYEQTCSQPSMVAFMCDELELQPGMKVLEVGTGCGYHAAIASELVSPGGKVVSIEIIPELHKFAKENLIAYFGEREFHNRFKLICGDGSMGAPEEGPFDRIYLTAGVEQDRFKPEVLAEQLSYEGGMLLFPEAEGKLILQCYSSGKKVEEREFTGVRFVALKGENT
;
A
#
# COMPACT_ATOMS: atom_id res chain seq x y z
N MET A 1 19.22 -1.18 0.49
CA MET A 1 18.14 -2.15 0.28
C MET A 1 18.20 -2.59 -1.18
N VAL A 2 18.57 -3.84 -1.46
CA VAL A 2 18.65 -4.37 -2.83
C VAL A 2 17.24 -4.78 -3.26
N MET A 3 16.60 -4.03 -4.16
CA MET A 3 15.32 -4.41 -4.73
C MET A 3 15.54 -5.33 -5.93
N PHE A 4 15.13 -6.59 -5.82
CA PHE A 4 15.03 -7.52 -6.94
C PHE A 4 13.77 -7.18 -7.74
N ILE A 5 13.86 -6.16 -8.59
CA ILE A 5 12.78 -5.81 -9.50
C ILE A 5 12.91 -6.72 -10.71
N ARG A 6 11.82 -7.37 -11.08
CA ARG A 6 11.73 -8.11 -12.34
C ARG A 6 11.68 -7.09 -13.47
N VAL A 7 12.82 -6.49 -13.82
CA VAL A 7 12.91 -5.47 -14.88
C VAL A 7 12.86 -6.15 -16.24
N GLY A 8 11.69 -6.66 -16.62
CA GLY A 8 11.43 -7.03 -18.00
C GLY A 8 11.08 -5.76 -18.78
N LEU A 9 12.02 -5.29 -19.61
CA LEU A 9 11.90 -4.38 -20.79
C LEU A 9 10.89 -3.20 -20.82
N LEU A 10 10.13 -2.87 -19.77
CA LEU A 10 8.98 -1.95 -19.84
C LEU A 10 9.09 -0.70 -18.94
N LEU A 11 10.28 -0.35 -18.44
CA LEU A 11 10.44 0.90 -17.67
C LEU A 11 10.13 2.17 -18.50
N HIS A 12 10.06 2.09 -19.83
CA HIS A 12 9.82 3.25 -20.71
C HIS A 12 8.40 3.37 -21.25
N THR A 13 7.48 2.46 -20.91
CA THR A 13 6.11 2.49 -21.43
C THR A 13 5.03 2.45 -20.35
N MET A 14 5.40 2.25 -19.08
CA MET A 14 4.41 2.25 -18.00
C MET A 14 4.15 3.68 -17.51
N ASN A 15 2.87 3.98 -17.34
CA ASN A 15 2.32 5.20 -16.76
C ASN A 15 1.24 4.84 -15.72
N ASN A 16 0.61 5.84 -15.11
CA ASN A 16 -0.40 5.60 -14.09
C ASN A 16 -1.58 4.77 -14.61
N ASP A 17 -2.02 4.99 -15.86
CA ASP A 17 -3.11 4.21 -16.45
C ASP A 17 -2.76 2.73 -16.59
N SER A 18 -1.55 2.43 -17.08
CA SER A 18 -1.09 1.04 -17.21
C SER A 18 -0.93 0.34 -15.86
N LEU A 19 -0.59 1.08 -14.79
CA LEU A 19 -0.58 0.56 -13.43
C LEU A 19 -2.01 0.20 -12.99
N VAL A 20 -2.99 1.06 -13.25
CA VAL A 20 -4.39 0.79 -12.89
C VAL A 20 -4.96 -0.38 -13.70
N ASP A 21 -4.66 -0.48 -15.00
CA ASP A 21 -5.04 -1.62 -15.83
C ASP A 21 -4.48 -2.93 -15.27
N LEU A 22 -3.22 -2.92 -14.82
CA LEU A 22 -2.60 -4.06 -14.14
C LEU A 22 -3.37 -4.44 -12.87
N ILE A 23 -3.68 -3.47 -12.00
CA ILE A 23 -4.42 -3.69 -10.74
C ILE A 23 -5.84 -4.22 -11.00
N GLU A 24 -6.51 -3.76 -12.06
CA GLU A 24 -7.83 -4.25 -12.46
C GLU A 24 -7.77 -5.70 -12.93
N SER A 25 -6.73 -6.07 -13.68
CA SER A 25 -6.53 -7.43 -14.20
C SER A 25 -6.05 -8.44 -13.14
N GLU A 26 -5.40 -7.97 -12.07
CA GLU A 26 -4.87 -8.82 -11.01
C GLU A 26 -5.98 -9.33 -10.08
N THR A 27 -6.32 -10.61 -10.22
CA THR A 27 -7.31 -11.29 -9.39
C THR A 27 -6.72 -11.99 -8.15
N ASN A 28 -5.42 -11.85 -7.88
CA ASN A 28 -4.68 -12.87 -7.09
C ASN A 28 -4.32 -12.47 -5.65
N TYR A 29 -4.54 -11.22 -5.23
CA TYR A 29 -4.19 -10.76 -3.87
C TYR A 29 -5.45 -10.42 -3.06
N LEU A 30 -5.67 -11.13 -1.95
CA LEU A 30 -6.78 -11.01 -0.98
C LEU A 30 -8.21 -11.18 -1.51
N ARG A 31 -8.42 -11.23 -2.83
CA ARG A 31 -9.73 -11.36 -3.44
C ARG A 31 -9.92 -12.70 -4.09
N ALA A 32 -10.73 -13.54 -3.46
CA ALA A 32 -11.12 -14.81 -4.06
C ALA A 32 -12.14 -14.67 -5.20
N ARG A 33 -12.86 -13.53 -5.40
CA ARG A 33 -13.92 -13.43 -6.46
C ARG A 33 -14.66 -12.09 -6.73
N SER A 34 -14.30 -10.94 -6.15
CA SER A 34 -15.03 -9.67 -6.41
C SER A 34 -14.32 -8.74 -7.39
N LYS A 35 -15.08 -8.11 -8.31
CA LYS A 35 -14.56 -7.07 -9.21
C LYS A 35 -14.16 -5.82 -8.41
N ARG A 36 -13.05 -5.18 -8.80
CA ARG A 36 -12.60 -3.89 -8.25
C ARG A 36 -13.68 -2.82 -8.43
N SER A 37 -13.80 -1.90 -7.47
CA SER A 37 -14.72 -0.77 -7.63
C SER A 37 -14.22 0.13 -8.74
N LYS A 38 -15.08 0.42 -9.72
CA LYS A 38 -14.76 1.36 -10.80
C LYS A 38 -14.36 2.73 -10.26
N ARG A 39 -15.02 3.18 -9.19
CA ARG A 39 -14.75 4.48 -8.58
C ARG A 39 -13.38 4.53 -7.89
N VAL A 40 -12.96 3.42 -7.28
CA VAL A 40 -11.59 3.30 -6.72
C VAL A 40 -10.57 3.32 -7.86
N LEU A 41 -10.77 2.55 -8.92
CA LEU A 41 -9.87 2.57 -10.08
C LEU A 41 -9.79 3.96 -10.73
N GLU A 42 -10.91 4.66 -10.87
CA GLU A 42 -10.95 6.05 -11.38
C GLU A 42 -10.18 7.03 -10.47
N ALA A 43 -10.36 6.92 -9.15
CA ALA A 43 -9.58 7.73 -8.20
C ALA A 43 -8.08 7.44 -8.31
N MET A 44 -7.69 6.17 -8.47
CA MET A 44 -6.29 5.79 -8.68
C MET A 44 -5.72 6.34 -9.99
N ARG A 45 -6.50 6.34 -11.10
CA ARG A 45 -6.04 6.96 -12.36
C ARG A 45 -5.78 8.46 -12.21
N LYS A 46 -6.59 9.14 -11.41
CA LYS A 46 -6.45 10.57 -11.13
C LYS A 46 -5.28 10.93 -10.22
N VAL A 47 -4.77 10.01 -9.41
CA VAL A 47 -3.68 10.25 -8.45
C VAL A 47 -2.42 9.59 -8.95
N ASP A 48 -1.53 10.35 -9.59
CA ASP A 48 -0.27 9.81 -10.09
C ASP A 48 0.67 9.48 -8.93
N ARG A 49 0.92 8.18 -8.72
CA ARG A 49 1.79 7.69 -7.65
C ARG A 49 3.20 8.28 -7.70
N GLY A 50 3.74 8.56 -8.89
CA GLY A 50 5.07 9.13 -9.07
C GLY A 50 5.24 10.50 -8.43
N ALA A 51 4.15 11.27 -8.28
CA ALA A 51 4.16 12.58 -7.63
C ALA A 51 4.39 12.50 -6.11
N PHE A 52 4.16 11.34 -5.49
CA PHE A 52 4.28 11.12 -4.05
C PHE A 52 5.56 10.37 -3.64
N LEU A 53 6.43 10.05 -4.60
CA LEU A 53 7.67 9.34 -4.32
C LEU A 53 8.87 10.31 -4.27
N PRO A 54 9.85 10.06 -3.38
CA PRO A 54 11.05 10.85 -3.35
C PRO A 54 11.83 10.67 -4.67
N ASP A 55 12.39 11.75 -5.17
CA ASP A 55 13.23 11.72 -6.37
C ASP A 55 14.67 11.37 -5.99
N VAL A 56 14.89 10.11 -5.67
CA VAL A 56 16.20 9.58 -5.25
C VAL A 56 16.66 8.48 -6.21
N PRO A 57 17.97 8.40 -6.48
CA PRO A 57 18.51 7.30 -7.28
C PRO A 57 18.39 5.98 -6.50
N VAL A 58 18.02 4.93 -7.21
CA VAL A 58 18.01 3.55 -6.71
C VAL A 58 18.77 2.65 -7.67
N GLU A 59 19.54 1.73 -7.12
CA GLU A 59 20.20 0.69 -7.89
C GLU A 59 19.21 -0.44 -8.18
N CYS A 60 19.05 -0.74 -9.46
CA CYS A 60 18.21 -1.82 -9.95
C CYS A 60 19.08 -2.84 -10.69
N PHE A 61 18.78 -4.11 -10.45
CA PHE A 61 19.36 -5.20 -11.21
C PHE A 61 18.50 -5.45 -12.44
N PHE A 62 19.05 -5.18 -13.61
CA PHE A 62 18.43 -5.46 -14.89
C PHE A 62 18.87 -6.83 -15.38
N PHE A 63 17.89 -7.68 -15.71
CA PHE A 63 18.14 -9.01 -16.26
C PHE A 63 17.66 -9.05 -17.71
N GLU A 64 18.49 -9.52 -18.64
CA GLU A 64 18.07 -9.65 -20.03
C GLU A 64 16.89 -10.65 -20.12
N PRO A 65 15.77 -10.28 -20.78
CA PRO A 65 14.56 -11.12 -20.80
C PRO A 65 14.81 -12.54 -21.32
N ASN A 66 15.72 -12.69 -22.28
CA ASN A 66 16.12 -14.00 -22.80
C ASN A 66 16.81 -14.87 -21.75
N ILE A 67 17.60 -14.28 -20.87
CA ILE A 67 18.28 -14.98 -19.76
C ILE A 67 17.24 -15.41 -18.72
N VAL A 68 16.32 -14.52 -18.34
CA VAL A 68 15.24 -14.83 -17.39
C VAL A 68 14.35 -15.96 -17.93
N LYS A 69 13.98 -15.88 -19.20
CA LYS A 69 13.17 -16.92 -19.86
C LYS A 69 13.91 -18.26 -19.90
N LYS A 70 15.18 -18.26 -20.34
CA LYS A 70 16.01 -19.49 -20.38
C LYS A 70 16.16 -20.14 -19.01
N LEU A 71 16.39 -19.35 -17.96
CA LEU A 71 16.52 -19.87 -16.60
C LEU A 71 15.19 -20.37 -16.04
N ARG A 72 14.07 -19.69 -16.35
CA ARG A 72 12.72 -20.18 -16.03
C ARG A 72 12.43 -21.52 -16.71
N ASP A 73 12.69 -21.61 -18.01
CA ASP A 73 12.45 -22.82 -18.79
C ASP A 73 13.34 -23.97 -18.28
N GLN A 74 14.59 -23.68 -17.90
CA GLN A 74 15.50 -24.65 -17.26
C GLN A 74 14.95 -25.14 -15.91
N LEU A 75 14.52 -24.23 -15.02
CA LEU A 75 13.93 -24.56 -13.74
C LEU A 75 12.66 -25.41 -13.90
N LEU A 76 11.80 -25.06 -14.85
CA LEU A 76 10.56 -25.80 -15.13
C LEU A 76 10.80 -27.16 -15.82
N SER A 77 11.83 -27.26 -16.67
CA SER A 77 12.18 -28.51 -17.35
C SER A 77 12.84 -29.54 -16.42
N GLY A 78 13.62 -29.09 -15.42
CA GLY A 78 14.17 -29.96 -14.38
C GLY A 78 13.11 -30.62 -13.50
N SER A 79 11.97 -29.94 -13.29
CA SER A 79 10.85 -30.44 -12.47
C SER A 79 9.95 -31.50 -13.16
N THR A 80 10.31 -32.03 -14.34
CA THR A 80 9.45 -32.97 -15.10
C THR A 80 9.95 -34.42 -15.16
N THR A 81 11.02 -34.79 -14.46
CA THR A 81 11.40 -36.21 -14.31
C THR A 81 10.92 -36.79 -12.99
N ASN A 82 10.11 -37.84 -13.10
CA ASN A 82 9.51 -38.59 -11.99
C ASN A 82 10.51 -39.05 -10.91
N SER A 83 10.06 -38.94 -9.66
CA SER A 83 10.53 -39.57 -8.41
C SER A 83 11.60 -38.83 -7.57
N LYS A 84 11.18 -38.42 -6.36
CA LYS A 84 12.02 -38.12 -5.19
C LYS A 84 13.20 -37.15 -5.40
N GLU A 85 13.00 -36.01 -6.06
CA GLU A 85 13.91 -34.89 -5.80
C GLU A 85 13.74 -34.46 -4.35
N SER A 86 14.81 -34.57 -3.57
CA SER A 86 14.82 -34.06 -2.20
C SER A 86 14.56 -32.55 -2.23
N THR A 87 13.86 -32.02 -1.22
CA THR A 87 13.61 -30.59 -1.07
C THR A 87 14.92 -29.77 -1.19
N GLU A 88 16.06 -30.35 -0.83
CA GLU A 88 17.40 -29.76 -0.97
C GLU A 88 17.83 -29.55 -2.42
N GLU A 89 17.57 -30.50 -3.34
CA GLU A 89 17.97 -30.41 -4.75
C GLU A 89 17.19 -29.31 -5.48
N GLN A 90 15.91 -29.15 -5.16
CA GLN A 90 15.08 -28.05 -5.67
C GLN A 90 15.57 -26.69 -5.17
N LEU A 91 15.97 -26.60 -3.89
CA LEU A 91 16.55 -25.38 -3.31
C LEU A 91 17.90 -25.04 -3.95
N VAL A 92 18.76 -26.03 -4.20
CA VAL A 92 20.05 -25.85 -4.88
C VAL A 92 19.84 -25.38 -6.32
N ASN A 93 18.86 -25.94 -7.04
CA ASN A 93 18.53 -25.51 -8.39
C ASN A 93 17.99 -24.08 -8.42
N LEU A 94 17.10 -23.72 -7.49
CA LEU A 94 16.58 -22.36 -7.34
C LEU A 94 17.69 -21.35 -7.00
N ALA A 95 18.56 -21.70 -6.04
CA ALA A 95 19.71 -20.88 -5.65
C ALA A 95 20.71 -20.71 -6.80
N THR A 96 21.02 -21.78 -7.53
CA THR A 96 21.91 -21.73 -8.69
C THR A 96 21.33 -20.87 -9.81
N GLY A 97 20.02 -20.96 -10.05
CA GLY A 97 19.31 -20.10 -10.99
C GLY A 97 19.37 -18.63 -10.60
N ALA A 98 19.16 -18.31 -9.31
CA ALA A 98 19.27 -16.96 -8.77
C ALA A 98 20.69 -16.39 -8.87
N VAL A 99 21.72 -17.19 -8.57
CA VAL A 99 23.13 -16.82 -8.72
C VAL A 99 23.48 -16.54 -10.18
N LYS A 100 23.03 -17.38 -11.11
CA LYS A 100 23.24 -17.15 -12.56
C LYS A 100 22.52 -15.89 -13.06
N LEU A 101 21.33 -15.60 -12.54
CA LEU A 101 20.65 -14.32 -12.82
C LEU A 101 21.52 -13.17 -12.34
N LEU A 102 21.96 -13.19 -11.08
CA LEU A 102 22.75 -12.15 -10.45
C LEU A 102 24.08 -11.87 -11.17
N ILE A 103 24.81 -12.92 -11.56
CA ILE A 103 26.08 -12.79 -12.31
C ILE A 103 25.88 -12.08 -13.65
N ASN A 104 24.73 -12.29 -14.31
CA ASN A 104 24.43 -11.69 -15.60
C ASN A 104 23.60 -10.40 -15.48
N ALA A 105 23.34 -9.94 -14.26
CA ALA A 105 22.59 -8.71 -14.05
C ALA A 105 23.47 -7.50 -14.39
N ARG A 106 22.91 -6.56 -15.15
CA ARG A 106 23.49 -5.22 -15.25
C ARG A 106 22.93 -4.37 -14.14
N THR A 107 23.78 -3.66 -13.40
CA THR A 107 23.32 -2.65 -12.45
C THR A 107 22.99 -1.38 -13.22
N LEU A 108 21.78 -0.87 -13.04
CA LEU A 108 21.34 0.42 -13.55
C LEU A 108 20.91 1.29 -12.38
N THR A 109 21.36 2.54 -12.37
CA THR A 109 20.85 3.55 -11.45
C THR A 109 19.68 4.27 -12.12
N VAL A 110 18.50 4.21 -11.51
CA VAL A 110 17.29 4.89 -12.00
C VAL A 110 16.70 5.75 -10.88
N SER A 111 15.89 6.77 -11.22
CA SER A 111 15.09 7.45 -10.18
C SER A 111 14.05 6.48 -9.64
N LEU A 112 13.79 6.50 -8.33
CA LEU A 112 12.72 5.73 -7.69
C LEU A 112 11.36 6.00 -8.36
N ARG A 113 11.13 7.21 -8.87
CA ARG A 113 9.89 7.56 -9.59
C ARG A 113 9.69 6.75 -10.87
N ALA A 114 10.77 6.28 -11.51
CA ALA A 114 10.66 5.37 -12.66
C ALA A 114 10.06 4.01 -12.28
N LEU A 115 10.03 3.67 -10.99
CA LEU A 115 9.44 2.46 -10.47
C LEU A 115 7.99 2.64 -9.99
N ALA A 116 7.46 3.87 -10.00
CA ALA A 116 6.15 4.21 -9.45
C ALA A 116 5.02 3.33 -9.97
N TYR A 117 5.08 2.98 -11.25
CA TYR A 117 4.04 2.24 -11.97
C TYR A 117 4.17 0.72 -11.87
N ASN A 118 5.01 0.22 -10.95
CA ASN A 118 5.05 -1.19 -10.60
C ASN A 118 4.12 -1.47 -9.42
N ASN A 119 3.38 -2.59 -9.47
CA ASN A 119 2.52 -3.01 -8.37
C ASN A 119 3.31 -3.67 -7.22
N ILE A 120 4.21 -2.91 -6.59
CA ILE A 120 5.04 -3.32 -5.45
C ILE A 120 5.11 -2.18 -4.42
N PRO A 121 5.38 -2.46 -3.13
CA PRO A 121 5.73 -1.40 -2.18
C PRO A 121 7.07 -0.75 -2.55
N LEU A 122 7.20 0.55 -2.30
CA LEU A 122 8.41 1.33 -2.63
C LEU A 122 8.91 2.08 -1.38
N PRO A 123 10.24 2.13 -1.13
CA PRO A 123 10.80 2.83 0.02
C PRO A 123 10.56 4.35 -0.08
N ILE A 124 10.20 4.99 1.02
CA ILE A 124 9.99 6.44 1.11
C ILE A 124 10.93 7.13 2.11
N GLY A 125 11.94 6.40 2.60
CA GLY A 125 12.84 6.85 3.66
C GLY A 125 12.35 6.45 5.06
N TYR A 126 13.20 6.67 6.08
CA TYR A 126 12.89 6.42 7.50
C TYR A 126 12.38 4.99 7.79
N GLU A 127 12.87 4.00 7.05
CA GLU A 127 12.43 2.59 7.11
C GLU A 127 10.95 2.38 6.76
N GLN A 128 10.31 3.37 6.13
CA GLN A 128 8.91 3.30 5.72
C GLN A 128 8.77 3.03 4.22
N THR A 129 7.58 2.59 3.82
CA THR A 129 7.25 2.28 2.43
C THR A 129 5.94 2.93 2.01
N CYS A 130 5.86 3.43 0.77
CA CYS A 130 4.60 3.62 0.07
C CYS A 130 4.02 2.23 -0.24
N SER A 131 2.82 1.95 0.28
CA SER A 131 2.12 0.68 0.11
C SER A 131 1.98 0.27 -1.36
N GLN A 132 1.87 -1.04 -1.58
CA GLN A 132 1.56 -1.61 -2.88
C GLN A 132 0.23 -1.04 -3.41
N PRO A 133 0.16 -0.56 -4.66
CA PRO A 133 -1.05 0.03 -5.22
C PRO A 133 -2.31 -0.86 -5.14
N SER A 134 -2.19 -2.16 -5.42
CA SER A 134 -3.32 -3.09 -5.29
C SER A 134 -3.83 -3.25 -3.85
N MET A 135 -2.95 -3.09 -2.84
CA MET A 135 -3.35 -3.06 -1.43
C MET A 135 -4.11 -1.78 -1.09
N VAL A 136 -3.64 -0.62 -1.57
CA VAL A 136 -4.34 0.66 -1.42
C VAL A 136 -5.74 0.59 -2.03
N ALA A 137 -5.84 0.07 -3.26
CA ALA A 137 -7.13 -0.16 -3.94
C ALA A 137 -8.05 -1.07 -3.11
N PHE A 138 -7.50 -2.17 -2.58
CA PHE A 138 -8.23 -3.11 -1.76
C PHE A 138 -8.79 -2.47 -0.49
N MET A 139 -7.95 -1.75 0.27
CA MET A 139 -8.37 -1.05 1.48
C MET A 139 -9.48 -0.03 1.18
N CYS A 140 -9.33 0.76 0.11
CA CYS A 140 -10.35 1.73 -0.31
C CYS A 140 -11.68 1.06 -0.71
N ASP A 141 -11.62 -0.08 -1.40
CA ASP A 141 -12.82 -0.85 -1.76
C ASP A 141 -13.56 -1.34 -0.50
N GLU A 142 -12.85 -1.96 0.45
CA GLU A 142 -13.45 -2.52 1.66
C GLU A 142 -13.99 -1.45 2.63
N LEU A 143 -13.39 -0.26 2.62
CA LEU A 143 -13.88 0.90 3.37
C LEU A 143 -15.13 1.56 2.74
N GLU A 144 -15.47 1.20 1.50
CA GLU A 144 -16.65 1.74 0.80
C GLU A 144 -16.76 3.27 0.83
N LEU A 145 -15.63 3.97 0.69
CA LEU A 145 -15.54 5.44 0.82
C LEU A 145 -16.55 6.16 -0.10
N GLN A 146 -17.32 7.11 0.45
CA GLN A 146 -18.36 7.88 -0.26
C GLN A 146 -18.10 9.39 -0.21
N PRO A 147 -18.62 10.18 -1.17
CA PRO A 147 -18.55 11.63 -1.10
C PRO A 147 -19.19 12.15 0.19
N GLY A 148 -18.61 13.19 0.77
CA GLY A 148 -19.10 13.78 2.02
C GLY A 148 -18.55 13.13 3.29
N MET A 149 -17.89 11.97 3.19
CA MET A 149 -17.37 11.28 4.38
C MET A 149 -16.17 12.00 5.00
N LYS A 150 -16.10 11.96 6.33
CA LYS A 150 -14.91 12.33 7.11
C LYS A 150 -14.14 11.06 7.46
N VAL A 151 -12.87 11.03 7.09
CA VAL A 151 -12.03 9.83 7.19
C VAL A 151 -10.78 10.13 7.98
N LEU A 152 -10.40 9.22 8.87
CA LEU A 152 -9.11 9.24 9.55
C LEU A 152 -8.17 8.21 8.93
N GLU A 153 -6.98 8.66 8.56
CA GLU A 153 -5.83 7.81 8.23
C GLU A 153 -4.79 7.89 9.36
N VAL A 154 -4.30 6.74 9.79
CA VAL A 154 -3.17 6.63 10.72
C VAL A 154 -1.97 6.06 9.95
N GLY A 155 -0.92 6.86 9.81
CA GLY A 155 0.25 6.61 8.97
C GLY A 155 0.14 7.33 7.61
N THR A 156 0.36 8.65 7.58
CA THR A 156 0.32 9.42 6.32
C THR A 156 1.41 8.96 5.33
N GLY A 157 2.59 8.59 5.83
CA GLY A 157 3.72 8.18 5.00
C GLY A 157 4.11 9.26 3.99
N CYS A 158 3.93 8.98 2.70
CA CYS A 158 4.20 9.95 1.63
C CYS A 158 2.96 10.72 1.13
N GLY A 159 1.77 10.44 1.67
CA GLY A 159 0.51 11.10 1.31
C GLY A 159 -0.27 10.47 0.13
N TYR A 160 0.24 9.40 -0.48
CA TYR A 160 -0.40 8.77 -1.64
C TYR A 160 -1.78 8.17 -1.33
N HIS A 161 -1.90 7.44 -0.21
CA HIS A 161 -3.18 6.83 0.17
C HIS A 161 -4.19 7.91 0.61
N ALA A 162 -3.77 8.90 1.42
CA ALA A 162 -4.56 10.10 1.71
C ALA A 162 -5.11 10.76 0.43
N ALA A 163 -4.28 10.94 -0.59
CA ALA A 163 -4.68 11.57 -1.85
C ALA A 163 -5.81 10.79 -2.54
N ILE A 164 -5.68 9.45 -2.63
CA ILE A 164 -6.72 8.59 -3.20
C ILE A 164 -8.00 8.65 -2.36
N ALA A 165 -7.89 8.55 -1.04
CA ALA A 165 -9.03 8.65 -0.13
C ALA A 165 -9.75 10.00 -0.31
N SER A 166 -9.01 11.09 -0.51
CA SER A 166 -9.59 12.42 -0.73
C SER A 166 -10.37 12.54 -2.04
N GLU A 167 -9.90 11.91 -3.12
CA GLU A 167 -10.63 11.84 -4.38
C GLU A 167 -11.92 11.04 -4.23
N LEU A 168 -11.89 9.99 -3.40
CA LEU A 168 -13.07 9.18 -3.12
C LEU A 168 -14.08 9.97 -2.28
N VAL A 169 -13.68 10.62 -1.20
CA VAL A 169 -14.64 11.34 -0.35
C VAL A 169 -15.04 12.72 -0.89
N SER A 170 -14.51 13.13 -2.04
CA SER A 170 -14.91 14.34 -2.73
C SER A 170 -16.19 14.16 -3.57
N PRO A 171 -17.00 15.22 -3.73
CA PRO A 171 -16.94 16.50 -3.03
C PRO A 171 -17.46 16.40 -1.58
N GLY A 172 -17.09 17.39 -0.75
CA GLY A 172 -17.69 17.61 0.58
C GLY A 172 -17.11 16.77 1.72
N GLY A 173 -16.33 15.73 1.42
CA GLY A 173 -15.61 14.95 2.44
C GLY A 173 -14.25 15.55 2.81
N LYS A 174 -13.62 14.96 3.82
CA LYS A 174 -12.34 15.41 4.36
C LYS A 174 -11.51 14.24 4.89
N VAL A 175 -10.21 14.27 4.62
CA VAL A 175 -9.25 13.31 5.16
C VAL A 175 -8.45 13.98 6.28
N VAL A 176 -8.56 13.45 7.49
CA VAL A 176 -7.63 13.72 8.58
C VAL A 176 -6.57 12.63 8.52
N SER A 177 -5.29 12.98 8.50
CA SER A 177 -4.21 11.99 8.44
C SER A 177 -3.11 12.33 9.44
N ILE A 178 -2.68 11.32 10.20
CA ILE A 178 -1.71 11.45 11.28
C ILE A 178 -0.43 10.71 10.92
N GLU A 179 0.72 11.38 11.12
CA GLU A 179 2.04 10.80 10.91
C GLU A 179 2.94 11.09 12.10
N ILE A 180 3.60 10.04 12.61
CA ILE A 180 4.43 10.12 13.81
C ILE A 180 5.85 10.60 13.50
N ILE A 181 6.35 10.37 12.28
CA ILE A 181 7.68 10.78 11.85
C ILE A 181 7.61 12.21 11.27
N PRO A 182 8.18 13.24 11.93
CA PRO A 182 8.02 14.64 11.52
C PRO A 182 8.47 14.93 10.08
N GLU A 183 9.52 14.25 9.62
CA GLU A 183 10.05 14.40 8.27
C GLU A 183 9.12 13.83 7.21
N LEU A 184 8.44 12.71 7.49
CA LEU A 184 7.42 12.16 6.60
C LEU A 184 6.15 13.00 6.62
N HIS A 185 5.75 13.50 7.79
CA HIS A 185 4.63 14.44 7.89
C HIS A 185 4.87 15.68 6.99
N LYS A 186 6.07 16.26 7.06
CA LYS A 186 6.46 17.39 6.20
C LYS A 186 6.47 16.99 4.73
N PHE A 187 7.07 15.84 4.39
CA PHE A 187 7.16 15.35 3.02
C PHE A 187 5.78 15.09 2.40
N ALA A 188 4.87 14.44 3.12
CA ALA A 188 3.51 14.22 2.68
C ALA A 188 2.75 15.54 2.47
N LYS A 189 2.90 16.51 3.37
CA LYS A 189 2.31 17.84 3.23
C LYS A 189 2.78 18.54 1.95
N GLU A 190 4.08 18.50 1.67
CA GLU A 190 4.67 19.09 0.47
C GLU A 190 4.14 18.39 -0.80
N ASN A 191 4.09 17.05 -0.82
CA ASN A 191 3.55 16.30 -1.96
C ASN A 191 2.07 16.64 -2.21
N LEU A 192 1.25 16.65 -1.16
CA LEU A 192 -0.19 16.93 -1.28
C LEU A 192 -0.45 18.37 -1.75
N ILE A 193 0.30 19.36 -1.24
CA ILE A 193 0.19 20.75 -1.70
C ILE A 193 0.66 20.87 -3.15
N ALA A 194 1.77 20.22 -3.52
CA ALA A 194 2.27 20.24 -4.89
C ALA A 194 1.27 19.59 -5.87
N TYR A 195 0.56 18.54 -5.44
CA TYR A 195 -0.39 17.81 -6.27
C TYR A 195 -1.73 18.53 -6.46
N PHE A 196 -2.34 18.96 -5.36
CA PHE A 196 -3.70 19.55 -5.38
C PHE A 196 -3.70 21.08 -5.44
N GLY A 197 -2.59 21.72 -5.10
CA GLY A 197 -2.52 23.14 -4.80
C GLY A 197 -2.95 23.46 -3.36
N GLU A 198 -2.45 24.56 -2.83
CA GLU A 198 -2.60 24.94 -1.41
C GLU A 198 -4.07 25.10 -0.97
N ARG A 199 -4.91 25.70 -1.82
CA ARG A 199 -6.33 25.89 -1.52
C ARG A 199 -7.05 24.54 -1.39
N GLU A 200 -6.89 23.66 -2.37
CA GLU A 200 -7.53 22.35 -2.34
C GLU A 200 -6.96 21.47 -1.25
N PHE A 201 -5.66 21.60 -0.94
CA PHE A 201 -5.07 20.94 0.22
C PHE A 201 -5.83 21.27 1.50
N HIS A 202 -6.07 22.55 1.79
CA HIS A 202 -6.80 22.97 3.00
C HIS A 202 -8.29 22.58 2.99
N ASN A 203 -8.90 22.46 1.82
CA ASN A 203 -10.28 21.99 1.69
C ASN A 203 -10.39 20.48 1.99
N ARG A 204 -9.43 19.70 1.51
CA ARG A 204 -9.51 18.23 1.48
C ARG A 204 -8.83 17.55 2.67
N PHE A 205 -7.82 18.19 3.26
CA PHE A 205 -6.95 17.55 4.24
C PHE A 205 -6.83 18.31 5.55
N LYS A 206 -6.56 17.54 6.61
CA LYS A 206 -5.99 18.01 7.88
C LYS A 206 -4.86 17.04 8.23
N LEU A 207 -3.61 17.50 8.19
CA LEU A 207 -2.47 16.71 8.61
C LEU A 207 -2.09 17.02 10.06
N ILE A 208 -1.78 15.98 10.82
CA ILE A 208 -1.36 16.05 12.21
C ILE A 208 -0.02 15.32 12.33
N CYS A 209 0.96 15.99 12.93
CA CYS A 209 2.23 15.36 13.30
C CYS A 209 2.12 14.87 14.74
N GLY A 210 2.14 13.55 14.96
CA GLY A 210 1.98 12.99 16.30
C GLY A 210 1.63 11.51 16.31
N ASP A 211 1.30 11.02 17.50
CA ASP A 211 0.87 9.64 17.70
C ASP A 211 -0.57 9.43 17.21
N GLY A 212 -0.71 8.67 16.12
CA GLY A 212 -2.02 8.32 15.56
C GLY A 212 -2.66 7.07 16.17
N SER A 213 -1.95 6.33 17.03
CA SER A 213 -2.48 5.11 17.67
C SER A 213 -3.67 5.40 18.61
N MET A 214 -3.76 6.64 19.10
CA MET A 214 -4.85 7.16 19.90
C MET A 214 -5.91 7.90 19.08
N GLY A 215 -5.76 7.96 17.75
CA GLY A 215 -6.66 8.67 16.84
C GLY A 215 -6.59 10.20 16.96
N ALA A 216 -7.69 10.87 16.62
CA ALA A 216 -7.84 12.32 16.71
C ALA A 216 -9.24 12.68 17.23
N PRO A 217 -9.50 12.53 18.55
CA PRO A 217 -10.84 12.69 19.11
C PRO A 217 -11.44 14.09 18.89
N GLU A 218 -10.61 15.13 18.87
CA GLU A 218 -11.04 16.52 18.60
C GLU A 218 -11.49 16.74 17.15
N GLU A 219 -11.11 15.84 16.24
CA GLU A 219 -11.47 15.89 14.82
C GLU A 219 -12.57 14.88 14.48
N GLY A 220 -13.03 14.06 15.43
CA GLY A 220 -14.15 13.13 15.23
C GLY A 220 -15.52 13.83 15.15
N PRO A 221 -16.59 13.05 14.92
CA PRO A 221 -16.57 11.63 14.58
C PRO A 221 -16.12 11.37 13.13
N PHE A 222 -15.65 10.15 12.87
CA PHE A 222 -15.19 9.69 11.55
C PHE A 222 -16.11 8.61 10.98
N ASP A 223 -16.46 8.72 9.70
CA ASP A 223 -17.21 7.65 9.02
C ASP A 223 -16.33 6.42 8.84
N ARG A 224 -15.03 6.62 8.58
CA ARG A 224 -14.06 5.56 8.37
C ARG A 224 -12.76 5.91 9.08
N ILE A 225 -12.15 4.92 9.70
CA ILE A 225 -10.79 5.00 10.24
C ILE A 225 -9.99 3.87 9.60
N TYR A 226 -8.80 4.16 9.10
CA TYR A 226 -7.91 3.12 8.61
C TYR A 226 -6.44 3.35 8.97
N LEU A 227 -5.74 2.26 9.23
CA LEU A 227 -4.32 2.25 9.57
C LEU A 227 -3.51 1.73 8.38
N THR A 228 -2.39 2.38 8.10
CA THR A 228 -1.41 1.96 7.09
C THR A 228 -0.11 1.43 7.72
N ALA A 229 -0.14 1.20 9.03
CA ALA A 229 0.90 0.54 9.81
C ALA A 229 0.26 -0.60 10.63
N GLY A 230 0.99 -1.69 10.75
CA GLY A 230 0.52 -2.93 11.34
C GLY A 230 0.58 -2.93 12.87
N VAL A 231 -0.51 -3.35 13.50
CA VAL A 231 -0.66 -3.43 14.95
C VAL A 231 -0.14 -4.76 15.50
N GLU A 232 0.09 -4.80 16.81
CA GLU A 232 0.33 -6.03 17.58
C GLU A 232 -0.94 -6.43 18.34
N GLN A 233 -1.54 -7.57 17.97
CA GLN A 233 -2.87 -7.97 18.45
C GLN A 233 -3.01 -8.04 19.98
N ASP A 234 -1.94 -8.37 20.69
CA ASP A 234 -1.94 -8.54 22.15
C ASP A 234 -1.87 -7.22 22.91
N ARG A 235 -1.54 -6.11 22.23
CA ARG A 235 -1.33 -4.79 22.83
C ARG A 235 -2.30 -3.74 22.28
N PHE A 236 -2.66 -3.85 21.01
CA PHE A 236 -3.58 -2.96 20.34
C PHE A 236 -5.01 -3.09 20.86
N LYS A 237 -5.63 -1.96 21.15
CA LYS A 237 -7.03 -1.84 21.56
C LYS A 237 -7.82 -1.10 20.48
N PRO A 238 -8.53 -1.82 19.58
CA PRO A 238 -9.32 -1.21 18.51
C PRO A 238 -10.39 -0.25 19.04
N GLU A 239 -10.88 -0.47 20.26
CA GLU A 239 -11.94 0.32 20.88
C GLU A 239 -11.56 1.79 21.02
N VAL A 240 -10.28 2.10 21.24
CA VAL A 240 -9.76 3.49 21.36
C VAL A 240 -10.04 4.30 20.10
N LEU A 241 -9.95 3.66 18.92
CA LEU A 241 -10.27 4.28 17.64
C LEU A 241 -11.75 4.15 17.32
N ALA A 242 -12.36 3.01 17.63
CA ALA A 242 -13.77 2.77 17.34
C ALA A 242 -14.71 3.74 18.06
N GLU A 243 -14.35 4.22 19.26
CA GLU A 243 -15.09 5.26 19.99
C GLU A 243 -15.15 6.59 19.23
N GLN A 244 -14.25 6.81 18.26
CA GLN A 244 -14.19 8.02 17.43
C GLN A 244 -14.97 7.87 16.10
N LEU A 245 -15.58 6.70 15.87
CA LEU A 245 -16.39 6.46 14.68
C LEU A 245 -17.77 7.14 14.77
N SER A 246 -18.33 7.47 13.60
CA SER A 246 -19.72 7.87 13.43
C SER A 246 -20.65 6.83 14.05
N TYR A 247 -21.63 7.32 14.81
CA TYR A 247 -22.57 6.47 15.55
C TYR A 247 -23.39 5.55 14.62
N GLU A 248 -23.69 6.02 13.41
CA GLU A 248 -24.44 5.29 12.39
C GLU A 248 -23.49 4.80 11.28
N GLY A 249 -22.98 3.57 11.39
CA GLY A 249 -22.33 2.90 10.27
C GLY A 249 -20.84 3.20 10.08
N GLY A 250 -20.09 3.37 11.17
CA GLY A 250 -18.63 3.53 11.14
C GLY A 250 -17.88 2.25 10.77
N MET A 251 -16.71 2.38 10.15
CA MET A 251 -15.81 1.24 9.91
C MET A 251 -14.38 1.54 10.35
N LEU A 252 -13.73 0.55 10.96
CA LEU A 252 -12.33 0.57 11.34
C LEU A 252 -11.59 -0.53 10.58
N LEU A 253 -10.56 -0.17 9.81
CA LEU A 253 -9.72 -1.09 9.04
C LEU A 253 -8.27 -1.01 9.51
N PHE A 254 -7.67 -2.10 9.97
CA PHE A 254 -6.29 -2.10 10.42
C PHE A 254 -5.56 -3.40 10.10
N PRO A 255 -4.29 -3.34 9.70
CA PRO A 255 -3.48 -4.53 9.51
C PRO A 255 -2.76 -4.95 10.80
N GLU A 256 -2.41 -6.22 10.91
CA GLU A 256 -1.29 -6.70 11.71
C GLU A 256 0.03 -6.38 10.99
N ALA A 257 1.14 -6.30 11.73
CA ALA A 257 2.47 -6.13 11.12
C ALA A 257 2.78 -7.25 10.10
N GLU A 258 2.40 -8.48 10.42
CA GLU A 258 2.44 -9.62 9.51
C GLU A 258 1.27 -10.56 9.83
N GLY A 259 0.45 -10.88 8.84
CA GLY A 259 -0.70 -11.76 9.02
C GLY A 259 -1.95 -11.22 8.36
N LYS A 260 -2.82 -10.58 9.13
CA LYS A 260 -4.18 -10.21 8.73
C LYS A 260 -4.37 -8.72 8.49
N LEU A 261 -5.29 -8.39 7.60
CA LEU A 261 -5.97 -7.11 7.53
C LEU A 261 -7.39 -7.32 8.07
N ILE A 262 -7.79 -6.53 9.07
CA ILE A 262 -9.01 -6.71 9.83
C ILE A 262 -9.90 -5.51 9.60
N LEU A 263 -11.13 -5.76 9.15
CA LEU A 263 -12.19 -4.76 9.01
C LEU A 263 -13.25 -5.00 10.07
N GLN A 264 -13.57 -3.98 10.86
CA GLN A 264 -14.65 -4.00 11.84
C GLN A 264 -15.72 -2.98 11.45
N CYS A 265 -16.98 -3.40 11.42
CA CYS A 265 -18.12 -2.54 11.14
C CYS A 265 -18.87 -2.24 12.45
N TYR A 266 -19.29 -0.99 12.62
CA TYR A 266 -19.95 -0.49 13.83
C TYR A 266 -21.33 0.11 13.52
N SER A 267 -22.29 -0.15 14.40
CA SER A 267 -23.61 0.50 14.37
C SER A 267 -24.10 0.74 15.79
N SER A 268 -24.62 1.94 16.05
CA SER A 268 -25.05 2.38 17.38
C SER A 268 -23.96 2.20 18.44
N GLY A 269 -22.71 2.51 18.08
CA GLY A 269 -21.53 2.38 18.95
C GLY A 269 -21.09 0.95 19.27
N LYS A 270 -21.65 -0.07 18.61
CA LYS A 270 -21.29 -1.48 18.84
C LYS A 270 -20.73 -2.12 17.58
N LYS A 271 -19.71 -2.96 17.74
CA LYS A 271 -19.21 -3.81 16.66
C LYS A 271 -20.32 -4.78 16.24
N VAL A 272 -20.71 -4.75 14.97
CA VAL A 272 -21.75 -5.61 14.39
C VAL A 272 -21.19 -6.67 13.44
N GLU A 273 -20.01 -6.43 12.88
CA GLU A 273 -19.35 -7.35 11.96
C GLU A 273 -17.82 -7.21 12.06
N GLU A 274 -17.12 -8.31 11.80
CA GLU A 274 -15.67 -8.33 11.62
C GLU A 274 -15.31 -9.24 10.44
N ARG A 275 -14.42 -8.77 9.56
CA ARG A 275 -13.90 -9.50 8.41
C ARG A 275 -12.38 -9.51 8.45
N GLU A 276 -11.78 -10.65 8.11
CA GLU A 276 -10.33 -10.83 8.10
C GLU A 276 -9.83 -11.22 6.70
N PHE A 277 -8.70 -10.64 6.30
CA PHE A 277 -8.03 -10.93 5.04
C PHE A 277 -6.56 -11.28 5.30
N THR A 278 -6.11 -12.47 4.91
CA THR A 278 -4.78 -13.00 5.29
C THR A 278 -3.71 -12.78 4.24
N GLY A 279 -2.45 -12.68 4.65
CA GLY A 279 -1.30 -12.56 3.75
C GLY A 279 -0.86 -11.13 3.51
N VAL A 280 -1.02 -10.27 4.51
CA VAL A 280 -0.52 -8.89 4.46
C VAL A 280 0.74 -8.72 5.30
N ARG A 281 1.53 -7.70 4.94
CA ARG A 281 2.71 -7.29 5.70
C ARG A 281 2.83 -5.78 5.66
N PHE A 282 2.91 -5.17 6.83
CA PHE A 282 3.01 -3.73 7.04
C PHE A 282 4.18 -3.40 7.96
N VAL A 283 4.65 -2.16 7.90
CA VAL A 283 5.56 -1.60 8.91
C VAL A 283 4.83 -1.51 10.25
N ALA A 284 5.52 -1.73 11.37
CA ALA A 284 4.88 -1.71 12.68
C ALA A 284 4.35 -0.31 13.04
N LEU A 285 3.13 -0.25 13.60
CA LEU A 285 2.58 0.94 14.22
C LEU A 285 3.43 1.32 15.43
N LYS A 286 3.65 2.62 15.63
CA LYS A 286 4.36 3.18 16.78
C LYS A 286 3.45 4.15 17.49
N GLY A 287 3.46 4.14 18.83
CA GLY A 287 2.59 4.96 19.65
C GLY A 287 2.30 4.34 21.02
N GLU A 288 1.33 4.91 21.73
CA GLU A 288 0.81 4.42 23.01
C GLU A 288 -0.04 3.15 22.86
N ASN A 289 -0.81 3.04 21.77
CA ASN A 289 -1.74 1.94 21.49
C ASN A 289 -1.31 1.15 20.23
N THR A 290 -0.25 0.35 20.32
CA THR A 290 0.35 -0.37 19.18
C THR A 290 0.02 -1.84 19.13
#